data_AF-A0A1J5X6C8-F1
#
_entry.id   AF-A0A1J5X6C8-F1
#
_cell.length_a   1.000
_cell.length_b   1.000
_cell.length_c   1.000
_cell.angle_alpha   90.00
_cell.angle_beta   90.00
_cell.angle_gamma   90.00
#
_symmetry.space_group_name_H-M   'P 1'
#
loop_
_entity.id
_entity.type
_entity.pdbx_description
1 polymer ?
#
loop_
_entity_poly.entity_id
_entity_poly.type
_entity_poly.pdbx_seq_one_letter_code
_entity_poly.pdbx_strand_id
1 'polypeptide(L)'
;MTKLKLEGYYAHLLPRLNIPKEAEIGFLFVQAEEKKHMPETGPGTNTIWLGKVKEIMLCGYAIFFLPMLELYDENHSAEISLSAPNLEHISELLSMKDKSIRLGKTNEVMLYNYAVDIFHKLVLEEKMKKVYLNMSGDGGLTDEMLQAKDNSVWLGDIERLVLFRYCVNALPKLRLKDSMEEIELSATEVSNVYEILKTSDNSIKLWRVKKLVLRGYAINVLPKLVLHEEDGIEELFISKVDMVCCFDGVFSPDIDFCFWKIKRLKIE
;
A
#
# COMPACT_ATOMS: atom_id res chain seq x y z
N MET A 1 -19.31 17.08 -10.57
CA MET A 1 -17.99 16.75 -10.01
C MET A 1 -16.96 17.07 -11.08
N THR A 2 -16.08 18.03 -10.84
CA THR A 2 -15.09 18.50 -11.83
C THR A 2 -14.04 17.42 -12.05
N LYS A 3 -13.76 17.06 -13.30
CA LYS A 3 -12.74 16.06 -13.67
C LYS A 3 -11.68 16.71 -14.54
N LEU A 4 -10.42 16.58 -14.12
CA LEU A 4 -9.26 16.99 -14.90
C LEU A 4 -8.51 15.73 -15.35
N LYS A 5 -8.44 15.51 -16.66
CA LYS A 5 -7.82 14.31 -17.26
C LYS A 5 -6.70 14.73 -18.19
N LEU A 6 -5.48 14.28 -17.94
CA LEU A 6 -4.30 14.52 -18.77
C LEU A 6 -3.68 13.18 -19.17
N GLU A 7 -3.66 12.87 -20.46
CA GLU A 7 -3.19 11.56 -20.95
C GLU A 7 -2.10 11.71 -22.00
N GLY A 8 -1.15 10.79 -21.98
CA GLY A 8 -0.05 10.70 -22.93
C GLY A 8 0.73 12.01 -22.97
N TYR A 9 0.74 12.64 -24.16
CA TYR A 9 1.39 13.92 -24.35
C TYR A 9 0.91 14.98 -23.36
N TYR A 10 -0.37 15.07 -23.04
CA TYR A 10 -0.91 16.16 -22.22
C TYR A 10 -0.45 16.14 -20.75
N ALA A 11 0.15 15.04 -20.28
CA ALA A 11 0.68 14.96 -18.92
C ALA A 11 1.70 16.08 -18.63
N HIS A 12 2.51 16.49 -19.62
CA HIS A 12 3.50 17.57 -19.47
C HIS A 12 2.86 18.95 -19.18
N LEU A 13 1.55 19.10 -19.39
CA LEU A 13 0.84 20.34 -19.11
C LEU A 13 0.53 20.51 -17.63
N LEU A 14 0.54 19.46 -16.82
CA LEU A 14 0.16 19.52 -15.40
C LEU A 14 0.88 20.65 -14.64
N PRO A 15 2.23 20.79 -14.73
CA PRO A 15 2.94 21.87 -14.02
C PRO A 15 2.68 23.27 -14.60
N ARG A 16 2.06 23.37 -15.78
CA ARG A 16 1.76 24.62 -16.49
C ARG A 16 0.31 25.07 -16.28
N LEU A 17 -0.51 24.26 -15.64
CA LEU A 17 -1.90 24.63 -15.34
C LEU A 17 -1.92 25.72 -14.27
N ASN A 18 -2.53 26.86 -14.59
CA ASN A 18 -2.81 27.91 -13.63
C ASN A 18 -4.17 27.64 -12.95
N ILE A 19 -4.16 26.79 -11.93
CA ILE A 19 -5.35 26.42 -11.17
C ILE A 19 -5.58 27.48 -10.08
N PRO A 20 -6.76 28.11 -9.96
CA PRO A 20 -7.05 29.08 -8.90
C PRO A 20 -7.10 28.45 -7.50
N LYS A 21 -6.80 29.23 -6.45
CA LYS A 21 -6.75 28.78 -5.04
C LYS A 21 -8.00 28.04 -4.55
N GLU A 22 -9.13 28.47 -5.07
CA GLU A 22 -10.46 28.05 -4.69
C GLU A 22 -11.00 26.92 -5.59
N ALA A 23 -10.20 26.45 -6.55
CA ALA A 23 -10.63 25.41 -7.46
C ALA A 23 -10.88 24.09 -6.71
N GLU A 24 -12.03 23.48 -7.03
CA GLU A 24 -12.43 22.17 -6.52
C GLU A 24 -12.39 21.16 -7.67
N ILE A 25 -11.44 20.24 -7.59
CA ILE A 25 -11.25 19.14 -8.52
C ILE A 25 -11.76 17.88 -7.84
N GLY A 26 -12.85 17.33 -8.36
CA GLY A 26 -13.37 16.07 -7.87
C GLY A 26 -12.44 14.90 -8.19
N PHE A 27 -11.87 14.87 -9.40
CA PHE A 27 -10.98 13.80 -9.82
C PHE A 27 -9.89 14.33 -10.76
N LEU A 28 -8.63 14.16 -10.36
CA LEU A 28 -7.45 14.39 -11.18
C LEU A 28 -6.91 13.04 -11.67
N PHE A 29 -6.86 12.86 -12.98
CA PHE A 29 -6.23 11.69 -13.61
C PHE A 29 -5.11 12.13 -14.53
N VAL A 30 -3.91 11.59 -14.30
CA VAL A 30 -2.74 11.86 -15.13
C VAL A 30 -2.10 10.53 -15.52
N GLN A 31 -1.97 10.28 -16.82
CA GLN A 31 -1.33 9.08 -17.35
C GLN A 31 -0.23 9.48 -18.34
N ALA A 32 0.95 8.91 -18.17
CA ALA A 32 2.05 9.03 -19.13
C ALA A 32 2.74 7.70 -19.33
N GLU A 33 2.77 7.22 -20.58
CA GLU A 33 3.42 5.94 -20.94
C GLU A 33 4.89 6.13 -21.31
N GLU A 34 5.27 7.32 -21.77
CA GLU A 34 6.64 7.61 -22.19
C GLU A 34 7.25 8.72 -21.32
N LYS A 35 8.52 8.52 -20.93
CA LYS A 35 9.29 9.47 -20.13
C LYS A 35 9.39 10.86 -20.75
N LYS A 36 9.36 10.97 -22.10
CA LYS A 36 9.45 12.24 -22.83
C LYS A 36 8.34 13.25 -22.47
N HIS A 37 7.27 12.80 -21.83
CA HIS A 37 6.18 13.65 -21.36
C HIS A 37 6.42 14.24 -19.96
N MET A 38 7.51 13.85 -19.29
CA MET A 38 7.85 14.35 -17.96
C MET A 38 8.67 15.64 -18.05
N PRO A 39 8.68 16.48 -16.98
CA PRO A 39 9.54 17.65 -16.91
C PRO A 39 11.02 17.28 -17.10
N GLU A 40 11.78 18.14 -17.79
CA GLU A 40 13.24 17.97 -17.95
C GLU A 40 13.99 18.07 -16.62
N THR A 41 13.40 18.78 -15.66
CA THR A 41 13.93 18.92 -14.31
C THR A 41 13.47 17.74 -13.45
N GLY A 42 14.38 17.20 -12.63
CA GLY A 42 14.10 16.08 -11.72
C GLY A 42 12.97 16.33 -10.72
N PRO A 43 12.53 15.30 -9.95
CA PRO A 43 11.47 15.49 -8.97
C PRO A 43 11.93 16.44 -7.85
N GLY A 44 11.06 17.38 -7.46
CA GLY A 44 11.30 18.33 -6.36
C GLY A 44 11.89 19.69 -6.77
N THR A 45 11.95 20.02 -8.06
CA THR A 45 12.46 21.31 -8.55
C THR A 45 11.41 22.41 -8.61
N ASN A 46 10.15 22.06 -8.86
CA ASN A 46 9.01 22.98 -8.93
C ASN A 46 7.80 22.35 -8.25
N THR A 47 7.06 23.14 -7.46
CA THR A 47 5.79 22.71 -6.86
C THR A 47 4.64 22.87 -7.84
N ILE A 48 3.72 21.91 -7.85
CA ILE A 48 2.48 21.89 -8.63
C ILE A 48 1.34 22.08 -7.65
N TRP A 49 0.72 23.23 -7.73
CA TRP A 49 -0.40 23.58 -6.88
C TRP A 49 -1.71 23.17 -7.56
N LEU A 50 -2.55 22.38 -6.87
CA LEU A 50 -3.77 21.77 -7.46
C LEU A 50 -5.09 22.20 -6.82
N GLY A 51 -5.05 23.00 -5.76
CA GLY A 51 -6.24 23.35 -4.99
C GLY A 51 -6.82 22.19 -4.22
N LYS A 52 -8.14 22.18 -4.09
CA LYS A 52 -8.87 21.14 -3.37
C LYS A 52 -9.12 19.98 -4.31
N VAL A 53 -8.37 18.90 -4.13
CA VAL A 53 -8.54 17.69 -4.93
C VAL A 53 -9.07 16.57 -4.06
N LYS A 54 -10.20 15.98 -4.45
CA LYS A 54 -10.78 14.85 -3.71
C LYS A 54 -10.06 13.53 -4.03
N GLU A 55 -9.78 13.28 -5.30
CA GLU A 55 -9.16 12.03 -5.76
C GLU A 55 -8.08 12.32 -6.81
N ILE A 56 -6.91 11.70 -6.65
CA ILE A 56 -5.75 11.82 -7.54
C ILE A 56 -5.35 10.42 -8.01
N MET A 57 -5.24 10.23 -9.33
CA MET A 57 -4.74 9.00 -9.92
C MET A 57 -3.59 9.32 -10.87
N LEU A 58 -2.39 8.80 -10.55
CA LEU A 58 -1.19 8.92 -11.37
C LEU A 58 -0.81 7.55 -11.94
N CYS A 59 -0.70 7.46 -13.26
CA CYS A 59 -0.39 6.22 -13.97
C CYS A 59 0.87 6.33 -14.84
N GLY A 60 1.71 5.30 -14.77
CA GLY A 60 2.97 5.23 -15.51
C GLY A 60 3.97 6.27 -15.04
N TYR A 61 4.66 6.92 -15.97
CA TYR A 61 5.62 8.00 -15.67
C TYR A 61 4.97 9.19 -14.94
N ALA A 62 3.64 9.37 -14.98
CA ALA A 62 2.97 10.45 -14.26
C ALA A 62 3.19 10.42 -12.74
N ILE A 63 3.57 9.27 -12.17
CA ILE A 63 3.96 9.15 -10.76
C ILE A 63 5.15 10.07 -10.42
N PHE A 64 5.96 10.44 -11.41
CA PHE A 64 7.04 11.39 -11.26
C PHE A 64 6.60 12.77 -10.75
N PHE A 65 5.35 13.15 -10.97
CA PHE A 65 4.80 14.39 -10.43
C PHE A 65 4.54 14.32 -8.93
N LEU A 66 4.47 13.13 -8.33
CA LEU A 66 4.08 12.94 -6.94
C LEU A 66 4.88 13.81 -5.95
N PRO A 67 6.23 13.89 -6.01
CA PRO A 67 7.00 14.73 -5.10
C PRO A 67 6.83 16.23 -5.34
N MET A 68 6.21 16.61 -6.46
CA MET A 68 5.95 17.99 -6.85
C MET A 68 4.56 18.44 -6.42
N LEU A 69 3.63 17.53 -6.11
CA LEU A 69 2.25 17.90 -5.79
C LEU A 69 2.19 18.57 -4.41
N GLU A 70 1.60 19.76 -4.38
CA GLU A 70 1.27 20.47 -3.15
C GLU A 70 -0.25 20.48 -2.99
N LEU A 71 -0.74 19.64 -2.07
CA LEU A 71 -2.16 19.56 -1.75
C LEU A 71 -2.48 20.52 -0.60
N TYR A 72 -3.43 21.42 -0.82
CA TYR A 72 -3.93 22.31 0.22
C TYR A 72 -5.26 21.79 0.73
N ASP A 73 -5.37 21.48 2.03
CA ASP A 73 -6.65 21.62 2.71
C ASP A 73 -6.54 21.58 4.24
N GLU A 74 -7.16 22.55 4.90
CA GLU A 74 -7.39 22.50 6.35
C GLU A 74 -8.46 21.44 6.72
N ASN A 75 -9.36 21.08 5.79
CA ASN A 75 -10.58 20.30 6.05
C ASN A 75 -10.91 19.14 5.09
N HIS A 76 -10.23 18.97 3.96
CA HIS A 76 -10.39 17.79 3.09
C HIS A 76 -9.14 16.91 3.11
N SER A 77 -9.36 15.61 3.01
CA SER A 77 -8.28 14.64 2.84
C SER A 77 -8.44 13.96 1.48
N ALA A 78 -7.37 13.97 0.68
CA ALA A 78 -7.39 13.38 -0.65
C ALA A 78 -7.33 11.84 -0.60
N GLU A 79 -7.84 11.20 -1.65
CA GLU A 79 -7.62 9.79 -1.99
C GLU A 79 -6.57 9.72 -3.11
N ILE A 80 -5.44 9.04 -2.87
CA ILE A 80 -4.32 9.00 -3.81
C ILE A 80 -4.10 7.58 -4.33
N SER A 81 -4.16 7.43 -5.66
CA SER A 81 -3.91 6.16 -6.37
C SER A 81 -2.70 6.28 -7.28
N LEU A 82 -1.72 5.39 -7.12
CA LEU A 82 -0.53 5.33 -7.96
C LEU A 82 -0.45 3.96 -8.64
N SER A 83 -0.26 3.94 -9.96
CA SER A 83 -0.14 2.70 -10.72
C SER A 83 1.08 2.73 -11.63
N ALA A 84 2.07 1.88 -11.34
CA ALA A 84 3.28 1.73 -12.13
C ALA A 84 3.34 0.33 -12.75
N PRO A 85 2.81 0.12 -13.97
CA PRO A 85 2.84 -1.19 -14.62
C PRO A 85 4.26 -1.77 -14.82
N ASN A 86 5.25 -0.91 -15.04
CA ASN A 86 6.65 -1.28 -15.27
C ASN A 86 7.57 -0.58 -14.26
N LEU A 87 8.70 -1.22 -13.92
CA LEU A 87 9.72 -0.68 -13.01
C LEU A 87 10.29 0.67 -13.46
N GLU A 88 10.43 0.86 -14.78
CA GLU A 88 10.96 2.11 -15.36
C GLU A 88 10.17 3.36 -14.92
N HIS A 89 8.86 3.22 -14.66
CA HIS A 89 7.98 4.32 -14.25
C HIS A 89 8.34 4.93 -12.89
N ILE A 90 9.03 4.17 -12.04
CA ILE A 90 9.42 4.60 -10.69
C ILE A 90 10.94 4.68 -10.50
N SER A 91 11.72 4.33 -11.52
CA SER A 91 13.19 4.20 -11.44
C SER A 91 13.90 5.41 -10.82
N GLU A 92 13.43 6.62 -11.14
CA GLU A 92 13.99 7.86 -10.58
C GLU A 92 13.60 8.09 -9.12
N LEU A 93 12.41 7.63 -8.72
CA LEU A 93 11.90 7.77 -7.36
C LEU A 93 12.55 6.79 -6.38
N LEU A 94 13.04 5.65 -6.88
CA LEU A 94 13.77 4.66 -6.06
C LEU A 94 15.03 5.26 -5.43
N SER A 95 15.69 6.19 -6.12
CA SER A 95 16.88 6.89 -5.63
C SER A 95 16.58 7.90 -4.50
N MET A 96 15.31 8.22 -4.27
CA MET A 96 14.92 9.17 -3.22
C MET A 96 15.15 8.58 -1.83
N LYS A 97 15.33 9.45 -0.83
CA LYS A 97 15.45 9.02 0.57
C LYS A 97 14.10 8.53 1.08
N ASP A 98 14.13 7.62 2.04
CA ASP A 98 12.92 7.20 2.75
C ASP A 98 12.24 8.40 3.39
N LYS A 99 10.91 8.38 3.44
CA LYS A 99 10.11 9.45 4.05
C LYS A 99 10.45 10.85 3.49
N SER A 100 10.69 10.95 2.18
CA SER A 100 11.02 12.22 1.52
C SER A 100 9.87 12.80 0.70
N ILE A 101 8.87 11.99 0.34
CA ILE A 101 7.72 12.41 -0.46
C ILE A 101 6.55 12.70 0.48
N ARG A 102 6.20 13.97 0.67
CA ARG A 102 5.06 14.36 1.51
C ARG A 102 3.81 14.41 0.65
N LEU A 103 2.76 13.71 1.08
CA LEU A 103 1.47 13.71 0.39
C LEU A 103 0.54 14.82 0.88
N GLY A 104 0.84 15.44 2.03
CA GLY A 104 -0.12 16.26 2.76
C GLY A 104 -1.26 15.43 3.34
N LYS A 105 -2.35 16.10 3.73
CA LYS A 105 -3.52 15.49 4.35
C LYS A 105 -4.22 14.49 3.41
N THR A 106 -4.03 13.20 3.69
CA THR A 106 -4.47 12.08 2.84
C THR A 106 -5.26 11.06 3.66
N ASN A 107 -6.44 10.65 3.19
CA ASN A 107 -7.25 9.64 3.89
C ASN A 107 -6.93 8.22 3.44
N GLU A 108 -6.70 8.05 2.13
CA GLU A 108 -6.49 6.74 1.52
C GLU A 108 -5.33 6.78 0.52
N VAL A 109 -4.49 5.75 0.56
CA VAL A 109 -3.42 5.53 -0.42
C VAL A 109 -3.58 4.15 -1.03
N MET A 110 -3.62 4.10 -2.37
CA MET A 110 -3.74 2.87 -3.15
C MET A 110 -2.56 2.76 -4.11
N LEU A 111 -1.72 1.74 -3.94
CA LEU A 111 -0.53 1.51 -4.76
C LEU A 111 -0.68 0.22 -5.54
N TYR A 112 -0.48 0.32 -6.86
CA TYR A 112 -0.59 -0.78 -7.79
C TYR A 112 0.74 -1.07 -8.50
N ASN A 113 1.07 -2.35 -8.60
CA ASN A 113 2.27 -2.88 -9.25
C ASN A 113 3.53 -2.27 -8.64
N TYR A 114 4.51 -1.83 -9.45
CA TYR A 114 5.78 -1.27 -8.97
C TYR A 114 5.62 -0.01 -8.11
N ALA A 115 4.45 0.63 -8.09
CA ALA A 115 4.23 1.79 -7.21
C ALA A 115 4.33 1.40 -5.73
N VAL A 116 4.16 0.12 -5.39
CA VAL A 116 4.34 -0.38 -4.02
C VAL A 116 5.79 -0.21 -3.55
N ASP A 117 6.78 -0.27 -4.44
CA ASP A 117 8.19 -0.21 -4.05
C ASP A 117 8.60 1.19 -3.58
N ILE A 118 7.93 2.25 -4.03
CA ILE A 118 8.14 3.61 -3.53
C ILE A 118 7.37 3.92 -2.25
N PHE A 119 6.60 2.97 -1.71
CA PHE A 119 5.74 3.23 -0.55
C PHE A 119 6.53 3.74 0.68
N HIS A 120 7.71 3.17 0.94
CA HIS A 120 8.60 3.58 2.03
C HIS A 120 9.20 5.00 1.84
N LYS A 121 9.09 5.58 0.64
CA LYS A 121 9.46 6.96 0.34
C LYS A 121 8.37 7.96 0.75
N LEU A 122 7.13 7.49 0.90
CA LEU A 122 5.98 8.33 1.24
C LEU A 122 5.98 8.67 2.74
N VAL A 123 5.62 9.91 3.04
CA VAL A 123 5.30 10.37 4.39
C VAL A 123 3.78 10.36 4.51
N LEU A 124 3.27 9.41 5.27
CA LEU A 124 1.87 9.34 5.64
C LEU A 124 1.64 10.24 6.86
N GLU A 125 0.81 11.26 6.68
CA GLU A 125 0.38 12.18 7.75
C GLU A 125 -0.81 11.61 8.54
N GLU A 126 -1.04 12.15 9.75
CA GLU A 126 -2.18 11.90 10.65
C GLU A 126 -2.82 10.49 10.64
N LYS A 127 -4.09 10.41 11.04
CA LYS A 127 -4.90 9.20 11.08
C LYS A 127 -5.53 8.96 9.71
N MET A 128 -5.11 7.91 9.03
CA MET A 128 -5.60 7.50 7.72
C MET A 128 -6.68 6.42 7.84
N LYS A 129 -7.59 6.39 6.87
CA LYS A 129 -8.61 5.34 6.80
C LYS A 129 -8.06 4.05 6.22
N LYS A 130 -7.26 4.15 5.14
CA LYS A 130 -6.91 2.96 4.36
C LYS A 130 -5.57 3.07 3.66
N VAL A 131 -4.80 1.99 3.73
CA VAL A 131 -3.68 1.72 2.82
C VAL A 131 -3.98 0.42 2.06
N TYR A 132 -3.90 0.49 0.73
CA TYR A 132 -4.12 -0.65 -0.16
C TYR A 132 -2.89 -0.85 -1.04
N LEU A 133 -2.28 -2.03 -0.96
CA LEU A 133 -1.12 -2.40 -1.77
C LEU A 133 -1.48 -3.63 -2.61
N ASN A 134 -1.28 -3.57 -3.92
CA ASN A 134 -1.55 -4.67 -4.82
C ASN A 134 -0.48 -4.78 -5.91
N MET A 135 0.14 -5.93 -6.03
CA MET A 135 1.19 -6.17 -7.02
C MET A 135 1.00 -7.53 -7.70
N SER A 136 0.99 -7.53 -9.03
CA SER A 136 0.96 -8.76 -9.83
C SER A 136 2.31 -9.49 -9.81
N GLY A 137 2.28 -10.79 -10.11
CA GLY A 137 3.42 -11.69 -9.93
C GLY A 137 4.47 -11.72 -11.01
N ASP A 138 4.15 -11.16 -12.16
CA ASP A 138 5.06 -10.92 -13.27
C ASP A 138 6.13 -9.87 -12.94
N GLY A 139 5.87 -8.99 -11.97
CA GLY A 139 6.81 -7.93 -11.57
C GLY A 139 7.64 -8.21 -10.33
N GLY A 140 7.13 -9.03 -9.38
CA GLY A 140 7.69 -9.21 -8.04
C GLY A 140 7.79 -7.90 -7.24
N LEU A 141 7.76 -7.95 -5.90
CA LEU A 141 8.24 -6.81 -5.12
C LEU A 141 9.71 -6.62 -5.46
N THR A 142 10.13 -5.43 -5.88
CA THR A 142 11.55 -5.21 -6.13
C THR A 142 12.32 -5.41 -4.85
N ASP A 143 13.60 -5.68 -5.02
CA ASP A 143 14.59 -5.79 -3.96
C ASP A 143 14.41 -4.73 -2.86
N GLU A 144 13.98 -3.49 -3.12
CA GLU A 144 13.89 -2.46 -2.08
C GLU A 144 12.91 -2.80 -0.94
N MET A 145 11.64 -3.10 -1.25
CA MET A 145 10.66 -3.34 -0.19
C MET A 145 10.95 -4.65 0.57
N LEU A 146 11.40 -5.69 -0.13
CA LEU A 146 11.73 -6.98 0.49
C LEU A 146 13.07 -6.97 1.23
N GLN A 147 14.04 -6.15 0.82
CA GLN A 147 15.31 -5.97 1.53
C GLN A 147 15.19 -5.00 2.72
N ALA A 148 14.06 -4.30 2.84
CA ALA A 148 13.78 -3.52 4.04
C ALA A 148 13.94 -4.41 5.29
N LYS A 149 14.42 -3.81 6.38
CA LYS A 149 14.48 -4.51 7.66
C LYS A 149 13.06 -4.76 8.16
N ASP A 150 12.85 -5.86 8.86
CA ASP A 150 11.56 -6.14 9.47
C ASP A 150 11.14 -4.99 10.39
N ASN A 151 9.85 -4.63 10.37
CA ASN A 151 9.29 -3.50 11.13
C ASN A 151 9.97 -2.13 10.86
N SER A 152 10.54 -1.89 9.67
CA SER A 152 11.18 -0.61 9.34
C SER A 152 10.28 0.35 8.56
N VAL A 153 9.29 -0.17 7.83
CA VAL A 153 8.39 0.64 6.98
C VAL A 153 7.19 1.10 7.79
N TRP A 154 7.22 2.35 8.25
CA TRP A 154 6.17 2.93 9.09
C TRP A 154 4.90 3.27 8.31
N LEU A 155 3.74 2.73 8.73
CA LEU A 155 2.44 2.97 8.09
C LEU A 155 1.68 4.20 8.61
N GLY A 156 2.14 4.84 9.68
CA GLY A 156 1.32 5.84 10.36
C GLY A 156 0.20 5.21 11.19
N ASP A 157 -0.82 6.01 11.47
CA ASP A 157 -2.02 5.60 12.18
C ASP A 157 -3.10 5.26 11.16
N ILE A 158 -3.25 3.99 10.76
CA ILE A 158 -4.20 3.56 9.73
C ILE A 158 -5.33 2.72 10.33
N GLU A 159 -6.56 2.94 9.89
CA GLU A 159 -7.71 2.11 10.33
C GLU A 159 -7.71 0.73 9.63
N ARG A 160 -7.43 0.70 8.32
CA ARG A 160 -7.46 -0.52 7.50
C ARG A 160 -6.23 -0.70 6.62
N LEU A 161 -5.60 -1.88 6.70
CA LEU A 161 -4.54 -2.32 5.79
C LEU A 161 -5.06 -3.42 4.87
N VAL A 162 -4.82 -3.28 3.56
CA VAL A 162 -5.15 -4.31 2.57
C VAL A 162 -3.91 -4.64 1.75
N LEU A 163 -3.46 -5.90 1.83
CA LEU A 163 -2.36 -6.44 1.04
C LEU A 163 -2.88 -7.52 0.09
N PHE A 164 -2.74 -7.26 -1.21
CA PHE A 164 -3.22 -8.16 -2.26
C PHE A 164 -2.05 -8.75 -3.06
N ARG A 165 -2.17 -10.04 -3.42
CA ARG A 165 -1.18 -10.79 -4.20
C ARG A 165 0.23 -10.69 -3.59
N TYR A 166 1.26 -10.34 -4.35
CA TYR A 166 2.65 -10.32 -3.89
C TYR A 166 2.90 -9.36 -2.73
N CYS A 167 2.05 -8.36 -2.53
CA CYS A 167 2.15 -7.45 -1.40
C CYS A 167 1.97 -8.12 -0.05
N VAL A 168 1.38 -9.32 0.01
CA VAL A 168 1.29 -10.07 1.28
C VAL A 168 2.69 -10.30 1.85
N ASN A 169 3.68 -10.62 1.02
CA ASN A 169 5.09 -10.78 1.42
C ASN A 169 5.72 -9.53 2.08
N ALA A 170 5.15 -8.34 1.92
CA ALA A 170 5.65 -7.13 2.57
C ALA A 170 5.27 -7.04 4.05
N LEU A 171 4.31 -7.85 4.54
CA LEU A 171 3.80 -7.76 5.92
C LEU A 171 4.89 -7.72 7.01
N PRO A 172 5.95 -8.57 6.99
CA PRO A 172 7.00 -8.52 8.02
C PRO A 172 7.77 -7.19 8.05
N LYS A 173 7.76 -6.45 6.94
CA LYS A 173 8.50 -5.20 6.75
C LYS A 173 7.76 -4.00 7.30
N LEU A 174 6.43 -4.12 7.40
CA LEU A 174 5.54 -3.05 7.82
C LEU A 174 5.56 -2.92 9.34
N ARG A 175 5.81 -1.70 9.81
CA ARG A 175 5.63 -1.30 11.21
C ARG A 175 4.24 -0.73 11.38
N LEU A 176 3.39 -1.54 11.99
CA LEU A 176 2.02 -1.18 12.38
C LEU A 176 2.03 -0.36 13.68
N LYS A 177 1.07 0.55 13.85
CA LYS A 177 0.80 1.21 15.15
C LYS A 177 0.03 0.25 16.08
N ASP A 178 0.00 0.58 17.37
CA ASP A 178 -0.57 -0.20 18.48
C ASP A 178 -2.01 -0.72 18.28
N SER A 179 -2.82 -0.14 17.38
CA SER A 179 -4.18 -0.61 17.11
C SER A 179 -4.62 -0.37 15.68
N MET A 180 -5.33 -1.34 15.09
CA MET A 180 -5.99 -1.27 13.79
C MET A 180 -7.38 -1.90 13.82
N GLU A 181 -8.29 -1.41 12.97
CA GLU A 181 -9.63 -1.95 12.84
C GLU A 181 -9.63 -3.22 11.99
N GLU A 182 -8.92 -3.21 10.84
CA GLU A 182 -8.92 -4.34 9.93
C GLU A 182 -7.57 -4.54 9.21
N ILE A 183 -7.11 -5.78 9.13
CA ILE A 183 -6.06 -6.21 8.21
C ILE A 183 -6.65 -7.25 7.26
N GLU A 184 -6.55 -7.01 5.95
CA GLU A 184 -6.95 -7.94 4.91
C GLU A 184 -5.74 -8.40 4.09
N LEU A 185 -5.49 -9.70 4.08
CA LEU A 185 -4.45 -10.38 3.31
C LEU A 185 -5.12 -11.31 2.32
N SER A 186 -4.80 -11.15 1.04
CA SER A 186 -5.36 -12.01 -0.01
C SER A 186 -4.29 -12.40 -1.01
N ALA A 187 -4.01 -13.70 -1.06
CA ALA A 187 -3.02 -14.28 -1.96
C ALA A 187 -3.70 -15.34 -2.83
N THR A 188 -3.45 -15.26 -4.13
CA THR A 188 -4.04 -16.17 -5.13
C THR A 188 -3.07 -17.26 -5.58
N GLU A 189 -1.79 -17.14 -5.23
CA GLU A 189 -0.72 -18.07 -5.62
C GLU A 189 0.28 -18.26 -4.47
N VAL A 190 1.02 -19.37 -4.48
CA VAL A 190 2.08 -19.66 -3.47
C VAL A 190 3.16 -18.59 -3.42
N SER A 191 3.55 -18.03 -4.57
CA SER A 191 4.57 -17.00 -4.67
C SER A 191 4.22 -15.73 -3.90
N ASN A 192 2.93 -15.46 -3.72
CA ASN A 192 2.43 -14.29 -3.00
C ASN A 192 2.75 -14.32 -1.50
N VAL A 193 3.03 -15.51 -0.95
CA VAL A 193 3.35 -15.72 0.48
C VAL A 193 4.73 -16.33 0.71
N TYR A 194 5.49 -16.59 -0.37
CA TYR A 194 6.76 -17.31 -0.32
C TYR A 194 7.78 -16.72 0.66
N GLU A 195 7.90 -15.40 0.75
CA GLU A 195 8.85 -14.76 1.69
C GLU A 195 8.37 -14.90 3.13
N ILE A 196 7.06 -14.81 3.38
CA ILE A 196 6.50 -15.04 4.72
C ILE A 196 6.69 -16.49 5.17
N LEU A 197 6.55 -17.46 4.27
CA LEU A 197 6.75 -18.87 4.64
C LEU A 197 8.16 -19.16 5.18
N LYS A 198 9.16 -18.40 4.74
CA LYS A 198 10.55 -18.51 5.22
C LYS A 198 10.76 -17.90 6.60
N THR A 199 9.83 -17.06 7.07
CA THR A 199 9.92 -16.48 8.41
C THR A 199 9.64 -17.54 9.47
N SER A 200 10.25 -17.39 10.65
CA SER A 200 9.96 -18.26 11.79
C SER A 200 8.50 -18.07 12.22
N ASP A 201 7.91 -19.12 12.78
CA ASP A 201 6.60 -19.01 13.42
C ASP A 201 6.67 -17.98 14.55
N ASN A 202 5.54 -17.31 14.82
CA ASN A 202 5.45 -16.27 15.84
C ASN A 202 6.47 -15.12 15.68
N SER A 203 6.89 -14.78 14.46
CA SER A 203 7.87 -13.72 14.21
C SER A 203 7.25 -12.39 13.77
N ILE A 204 6.04 -12.40 13.23
CA ILE A 204 5.34 -11.20 12.73
C ILE A 204 4.43 -10.68 13.84
N LYS A 205 4.84 -9.58 14.47
CA LYS A 205 4.07 -8.96 15.54
C LYS A 205 2.98 -8.06 14.96
N LEU A 206 1.74 -8.43 15.20
CA LEU A 206 0.59 -7.57 15.02
C LEU A 206 0.23 -7.00 16.40
N TRP A 207 -0.04 -5.70 16.46
CA TRP A 207 -0.60 -5.09 17.67
C TRP A 207 -2.10 -5.42 17.78
N ARG A 208 -2.90 -4.59 18.46
CA ARG A 208 -4.33 -4.85 18.56
C ARG A 208 -4.99 -4.76 17.17
N VAL A 209 -5.52 -5.87 16.67
CA VAL A 209 -6.28 -5.93 15.41
C VAL A 209 -7.69 -6.43 15.74
N LYS A 210 -8.73 -5.67 15.39
CA LYS A 210 -10.10 -6.13 15.65
C LYS A 210 -10.53 -7.22 14.67
N LYS A 211 -10.20 -7.06 13.38
CA LYS A 211 -10.59 -8.00 12.33
C LYS A 211 -9.42 -8.39 11.42
N LEU A 212 -9.23 -9.68 11.23
CA LEU A 212 -8.24 -10.25 10.30
C LEU A 212 -8.99 -11.03 9.22
N VAL A 213 -8.75 -10.65 7.98
CA VAL A 213 -9.33 -11.28 6.79
C VAL A 213 -8.20 -11.98 6.05
N LEU A 214 -8.28 -13.31 5.93
CA LEU A 214 -7.33 -14.13 5.19
C LEU A 214 -8.05 -14.78 4.00
N ARG A 215 -7.52 -14.59 2.79
CA ARG A 215 -8.07 -15.19 1.58
C ARG A 215 -7.04 -16.02 0.81
N GLY A 216 -7.42 -17.22 0.38
CA GLY A 216 -6.56 -18.11 -0.39
C GLY A 216 -5.26 -18.47 0.34
N TYR A 217 -4.14 -18.41 -0.37
CA TYR A 217 -2.81 -18.73 0.17
C TYR A 217 -2.38 -17.87 1.37
N ALA A 218 -3.07 -16.75 1.64
CA ALA A 218 -2.78 -15.88 2.78
C ALA A 218 -3.06 -16.56 4.12
N ILE A 219 -3.81 -17.67 4.13
CA ILE A 219 -4.02 -18.48 5.32
C ILE A 219 -2.70 -18.92 5.96
N ASN A 220 -1.66 -19.18 5.16
CA ASN A 220 -0.35 -19.63 5.66
C ASN A 220 0.43 -18.56 6.43
N VAL A 221 -0.06 -17.32 6.45
CA VAL A 221 0.50 -16.27 7.31
C VAL A 221 0.12 -16.53 8.77
N LEU A 222 -0.99 -17.22 9.05
CA LEU A 222 -1.56 -17.36 10.38
C LEU A 222 -0.57 -17.85 11.46
N PRO A 223 0.23 -18.92 11.24
CA PRO A 223 1.19 -19.38 12.26
C PRO A 223 2.39 -18.45 12.46
N LYS A 224 2.59 -17.50 11.55
CA LYS A 224 3.68 -16.51 11.62
C LYS A 224 3.30 -15.32 12.50
N LEU A 225 2.01 -15.14 12.79
CA LEU A 225 1.48 -13.96 13.49
C LEU A 225 1.52 -14.13 15.01
N VAL A 226 1.88 -13.05 15.70
CA VAL A 226 1.72 -12.87 17.15
C VAL A 226 0.85 -11.64 17.38
N LEU A 227 -0.27 -11.78 18.08
CA LEU A 227 -1.02 -10.63 18.61
C LEU A 227 -0.53 -10.34 20.02
N HIS A 228 -0.73 -9.10 20.44
CA HIS A 228 -0.54 -8.70 21.83
C HIS A 228 -1.42 -9.56 22.76
N GLU A 229 -0.81 -10.12 23.83
CA GLU A 229 -1.35 -11.22 24.66
C GLU A 229 -2.74 -10.94 25.26
N GLU A 230 -3.04 -9.67 25.55
CA GLU A 230 -4.30 -9.28 26.20
C GLU A 230 -5.45 -9.01 25.22
N ASP A 231 -5.16 -8.81 23.93
CA ASP A 231 -6.08 -8.13 23.02
C ASP A 231 -6.97 -9.08 22.20
N GLY A 232 -6.53 -10.31 21.94
CA GLY A 232 -7.26 -11.26 21.08
C GLY A 232 -7.67 -10.66 19.73
N ILE A 233 -8.64 -11.28 19.07
CA ILE A 233 -9.25 -10.76 17.84
C ILE A 233 -10.78 -10.87 17.91
N GLU A 234 -11.48 -9.84 17.44
CA GLU A 234 -12.94 -9.84 17.46
C GLU A 234 -13.53 -10.68 16.32
N GLU A 235 -12.89 -10.67 15.16
CA GLU A 235 -13.33 -11.42 14.00
C GLU A 235 -12.14 -11.95 13.19
N LEU A 236 -12.07 -13.28 13.06
CA LEU A 236 -11.22 -13.94 12.06
C LEU A 236 -12.12 -14.41 10.93
N PHE A 237 -11.89 -13.88 9.73
CA PHE A 237 -12.60 -14.28 8.52
C PHE A 237 -11.63 -14.96 7.56
N ILE A 238 -11.93 -16.21 7.21
CA ILE A 238 -11.15 -17.01 6.26
C ILE A 238 -12.06 -17.31 5.07
N SER A 239 -11.56 -17.13 3.86
CA SER A 239 -12.34 -17.49 2.67
C SER A 239 -11.48 -17.94 1.50
N LYS A 240 -12.09 -18.67 0.56
CA LYS A 240 -11.40 -19.13 -0.67
C LYS A 240 -10.17 -19.98 -0.38
N VAL A 241 -10.19 -20.72 0.73
CA VAL A 241 -9.13 -21.64 1.13
C VAL A 241 -9.56 -23.05 0.74
N ASP A 242 -8.73 -23.71 -0.05
CA ASP A 242 -8.87 -25.12 -0.40
C ASP A 242 -7.61 -25.91 0.03
N MET A 243 -7.58 -27.21 -0.26
CA MET A 243 -6.46 -28.08 0.11
C MET A 243 -5.12 -27.62 -0.51
N VAL A 244 -5.14 -26.97 -1.69
CA VAL A 244 -3.90 -26.49 -2.32
C VAL A 244 -3.36 -25.21 -1.69
N CYS A 245 -4.21 -24.49 -0.94
CA CYS A 245 -3.81 -23.29 -0.20
C CYS A 245 -3.11 -23.61 1.12
N CYS A 246 -3.39 -24.74 1.77
CA CYS A 246 -2.83 -25.08 3.09
C CYS A 246 -1.55 -25.90 2.94
N PHE A 247 -0.39 -25.34 3.33
CA PHE A 247 0.85 -26.12 3.29
C PHE A 247 0.96 -27.06 4.50
N ASP A 248 1.22 -28.34 4.24
CA ASP A 248 1.34 -29.38 5.28
C ASP A 248 2.37 -29.02 6.36
N GLY A 249 3.46 -28.35 5.98
CA GLY A 249 4.49 -27.89 6.92
C GLY A 249 4.07 -26.68 7.78
N VAL A 250 2.99 -25.99 7.42
CA VAL A 250 2.46 -24.81 8.13
C VAL A 250 1.34 -25.20 9.09
N PHE A 251 0.51 -26.18 8.72
CA PHE A 251 -0.63 -26.66 9.51
C PHE A 251 -0.42 -28.09 10.00
N SER A 252 0.79 -28.41 10.49
CA SER A 252 1.07 -29.70 11.11
C SER A 252 0.26 -29.86 12.41
N PRO A 253 -0.24 -31.06 12.75
CA PRO A 253 -0.93 -31.33 14.02
C PRO A 253 -0.11 -30.99 15.26
N ASP A 254 1.22 -30.93 15.12
CA ASP A 254 2.16 -30.63 16.21
C ASP A 254 2.41 -29.13 16.41
N ILE A 255 1.83 -28.26 15.56
CA ILE A 255 1.97 -26.81 15.66
C ILE A 255 0.72 -26.25 16.34
N ASP A 256 0.87 -25.73 17.55
CA ASP A 256 -0.14 -24.89 18.19
C ASP A 256 -0.18 -23.52 17.48
N PHE A 257 -0.95 -23.42 16.40
CA PHE A 257 -1.28 -22.14 15.79
C PHE A 257 -2.46 -21.51 16.53
N CYS A 258 -2.35 -20.22 16.88
CA CYS A 258 -3.37 -19.38 17.53
C CYS A 258 -3.50 -19.51 19.07
N PHE A 259 -2.53 -18.99 19.82
CA PHE A 259 -2.66 -18.78 21.28
C PHE A 259 -3.60 -17.62 21.67
N TRP A 260 -4.26 -16.99 20.70
CA TRP A 260 -5.06 -15.79 20.89
C TRP A 260 -6.57 -16.08 20.96
N LYS A 261 -7.31 -15.29 21.75
CA LYS A 261 -8.77 -15.43 21.88
C LYS A 261 -9.48 -14.89 20.64
N ILE A 262 -10.33 -15.70 20.01
CA ILE A 262 -11.14 -15.29 18.85
C ILE A 262 -12.60 -15.17 19.29
N LYS A 263 -13.22 -13.99 19.17
CA LYS A 263 -14.65 -13.82 19.51
C LYS A 263 -15.57 -14.41 18.43
N ARG A 264 -15.25 -14.21 17.16
CA ARG A 264 -16.01 -14.72 16.01
C ARG A 264 -15.07 -15.30 14.96
N LEU A 265 -15.33 -16.53 14.55
CA LEU A 265 -14.66 -17.20 13.45
C LEU A 265 -15.68 -17.43 12.33
N LYS A 266 -15.34 -17.00 11.12
CA LYS A 266 -16.14 -17.26 9.92
C LYS A 266 -15.25 -17.83 8.83
N ILE A 267 -15.69 -18.94 8.24
CA ILE A 267 -14.98 -19.66 7.18
C ILE A 267 -15.96 -19.83 6.00
N GLU A 268 -15.57 -19.39 4.81
CA GLU A 268 -16.35 -19.46 3.55
C GLU A 268 -15.60 -20.15 2.40
#